data_AF-A0A9P5MNB7-F1
#
_entry.id   AF-A0A9P5MNB7-F1
#
_cell.length_a   1.000
_cell.length_b   1.000
_cell.length_c   1.000
_cell.angle_alpha   90.00
_cell.angle_beta   90.00
_cell.angle_gamma   90.00
#
_symmetry.space_group_name_H-M   'P 1'
#
loop_
_entity.id
_entity.type
_entity.pdbx_description
1 polymer ?
#
loop_
_entity_poly.entity_id
_entity_poly.type
_entity_poly.pdbx_seq_one_letter_code
_entity_poly.pdbx_strand_id
1 'polypeptide(L)'
;MCPTRILERILVTPGLHQAIKDSSTSYDALFDLFESFESFLRRLYIYTKIPSTTAMTEIIVKILIELLSTISLAIQQAKQGRLKKLGKKLLGENGVEAVLERLDRLTRDEAQTTATQTLELVYGLVKNIKVVMDGGSILMDGVHQTLVLIQQLARDINKSRRV
;
A
#
# COMPACT_ATOMS: atom_id res chain seq x y z
N MET A 1 43.86 -44.09 25.71
CA MET A 1 42.98 -43.22 24.91
C MET A 1 42.18 -42.34 25.87
N CYS A 2 42.33 -41.02 25.83
CA CYS A 2 41.64 -40.10 26.75
C CYS A 2 40.21 -39.78 26.25
N PRO A 3 39.16 -39.92 27.08
CA PRO A 3 37.75 -39.68 26.70
C PRO A 3 37.45 -38.24 26.27
N THR A 4 38.25 -37.26 26.72
CA THR A 4 38.05 -35.83 26.44
C THR A 4 38.26 -35.45 24.98
N ARG A 5 39.07 -36.20 24.22
CA ARG A 5 39.33 -35.91 22.79
C ARG A 5 38.21 -36.34 21.84
N ILE A 6 37.27 -37.15 22.31
CA ILE A 6 36.11 -37.60 21.51
C ILE A 6 35.00 -36.55 21.56
N LEU A 7 34.78 -35.90 22.71
CA LEU A 7 33.81 -34.82 22.86
C LEU A 7 34.20 -33.55 22.08
N GLU A 8 35.50 -33.21 22.02
CA GLU A 8 35.99 -32.07 21.23
C GLU A 8 35.77 -32.25 19.73
N ARG A 9 35.88 -33.49 19.22
CA ARG A 9 35.64 -33.81 17.80
C ARG A 9 34.17 -33.85 17.42
N ILE A 10 33.27 -34.05 18.38
CA ILE A 10 31.81 -34.00 18.16
C ILE A 10 31.32 -32.55 18.13
N LEU A 11 31.88 -31.67 18.99
CA LEU A 11 31.51 -30.25 19.03
C LEU A 11 32.05 -29.44 17.83
N VAL A 12 33.18 -29.84 17.24
CA VAL A 12 33.85 -29.11 16.15
C VAL A 12 33.73 -29.90 14.84
N THR A 13 32.50 -30.14 14.38
CA THR A 13 32.28 -30.51 12.98
C THR A 13 31.89 -29.24 12.19
N PRO A 14 32.66 -28.83 11.18
CA PRO A 14 32.32 -27.65 10.37
C PRO A 14 30.92 -27.76 9.71
N GLY A 15 30.43 -28.99 9.52
CA GLY A 15 29.06 -29.26 9.06
C GLY A 15 27.95 -28.88 10.05
N LEU A 16 28.19 -28.94 11.38
CA LEU A 16 27.19 -28.54 12.38
C LEU A 16 27.06 -27.01 12.46
N HIS A 17 28.18 -26.30 12.40
CA HIS A 17 28.19 -24.83 12.43
C HIS A 17 27.59 -24.24 11.14
N GLN A 18 27.90 -24.82 9.98
CA GLN A 18 27.28 -24.42 8.71
C GLN A 18 25.79 -24.76 8.70
N ALA A 19 25.37 -25.94 9.19
CA ALA A 19 23.95 -26.28 9.27
C ALA A 19 23.16 -25.40 10.26
N ILE A 20 23.78 -24.94 11.34
CA ILE A 20 23.18 -23.97 12.27
C ILE A 20 23.05 -22.59 11.59
N LYS A 21 24.08 -22.15 10.86
CA LYS A 21 24.10 -20.85 10.16
C LYS A 21 23.12 -20.80 8.97
N ASP A 22 23.04 -21.89 8.20
CA ASP A 22 22.07 -22.04 7.11
C ASP A 22 20.63 -22.12 7.66
N SER A 23 20.47 -22.62 8.89
CA SER A 23 19.16 -22.62 9.55
C SER A 23 18.75 -21.23 10.01
N SER A 24 19.67 -20.40 10.53
CA SER A 24 19.34 -19.04 10.99
C SER A 24 18.95 -18.12 9.83
N THR A 25 19.68 -18.17 8.71
CA THR A 25 19.35 -17.40 7.50
C THR A 25 18.00 -17.79 6.90
N SER A 26 17.61 -19.07 6.97
CA SER A 26 16.28 -19.50 6.54
C SER A 26 15.16 -19.02 7.47
N TYR A 27 15.44 -18.82 8.75
CA TYR A 27 14.45 -18.26 9.70
C TYR A 27 14.34 -16.74 9.56
N ASP A 28 15.44 -16.03 9.30
CA ASP A 28 15.44 -14.59 9.06
C ASP A 28 14.57 -14.24 7.83
N ALA A 29 14.78 -14.93 6.70
CA ALA A 29 13.97 -14.73 5.51
C ALA A 29 12.47 -15.06 5.72
N LEU A 30 12.18 -16.05 6.57
CA LEU A 30 10.80 -16.40 6.93
C LEU A 30 10.16 -15.32 7.81
N PHE A 31 10.94 -14.72 8.72
CA PHE A 31 10.52 -13.61 9.55
C PHE A 31 10.19 -12.38 8.69
N ASP A 32 11.07 -12.02 7.76
CA ASP A 32 10.86 -10.90 6.82
C ASP A 32 9.59 -11.09 5.98
N LEU A 33 9.31 -12.33 5.56
CA LEU A 33 8.09 -12.67 4.84
C LEU A 33 6.82 -12.46 5.69
N PHE A 34 6.85 -12.88 6.96
CA PHE A 34 5.71 -12.68 7.85
C PHE A 34 5.51 -11.21 8.22
N GLU A 35 6.58 -10.45 8.40
CA GLU A 35 6.50 -9.00 8.61
C GLU A 35 5.89 -8.30 7.39
N SER A 36 6.31 -8.69 6.19
CA SER A 36 5.71 -8.22 4.94
C SER A 36 4.20 -8.50 4.92
N PHE A 37 3.80 -9.73 5.26
CA PHE A 37 2.38 -10.12 5.34
C PHE A 37 1.57 -9.29 6.34
N GLU A 38 2.10 -9.00 7.53
CA GLU A 38 1.43 -8.15 8.51
C GLU A 38 1.16 -6.75 7.94
N SER A 39 2.16 -6.16 7.28
CA SER A 39 2.05 -4.85 6.63
C SER A 39 0.90 -4.82 5.61
N PHE A 40 0.80 -5.86 4.77
CA PHE A 40 -0.30 -5.98 3.81
C PHE A 40 -1.66 -6.13 4.47
N LEU A 41 -1.79 -7.02 5.45
CA LEU A 41 -3.07 -7.25 6.12
C LEU A 41 -3.58 -5.99 6.84
N ARG A 42 -2.66 -5.18 7.39
CA ARG A 42 -3.00 -3.87 7.97
C ARG A 42 -3.54 -2.90 6.90
N ARG A 43 -2.93 -2.82 5.72
CA ARG A 43 -3.45 -2.01 4.61
C ARG A 43 -4.77 -2.54 4.07
N LEU A 44 -4.89 -3.86 3.93
CA LEU A 44 -6.11 -4.52 3.49
C LEU A 44 -7.30 -4.18 4.38
N TYR A 45 -7.09 -4.16 5.70
CA TYR A 45 -8.12 -3.76 6.65
C TYR A 45 -8.69 -2.37 6.33
N ILE A 46 -7.84 -1.42 5.94
CA ILE A 46 -8.27 -0.07 5.55
C ILE A 46 -9.12 -0.13 4.28
N TYR A 47 -8.71 -0.88 3.26
CA TYR A 47 -9.47 -1.02 2.02
C TYR A 47 -10.84 -1.69 2.20
N THR A 48 -11.06 -2.47 3.26
CA THR A 48 -12.41 -2.99 3.56
C THR A 48 -13.39 -1.91 4.01
N LYS A 49 -12.91 -0.74 4.42
CA LYS A 49 -13.73 0.37 4.94
C LYS A 49 -14.08 1.41 3.87
N ILE A 50 -13.49 1.31 2.68
CA ILE A 50 -13.58 2.31 1.63
C ILE A 50 -14.07 1.61 0.34
N PRO A 51 -15.04 2.17 -0.40
CA PRO A 51 -15.39 1.66 -1.71
C PRO A 51 -14.15 1.63 -2.61
N SER A 52 -13.75 0.45 -3.04
CA SER A 52 -12.56 0.27 -3.87
C SER A 52 -12.94 0.29 -5.34
N THR A 53 -12.07 0.83 -6.18
CA THR A 53 -12.24 0.76 -7.64
C THR A 53 -11.86 -0.63 -8.16
N THR A 54 -12.25 -0.95 -9.40
CA THR A 54 -11.91 -2.22 -10.05
C THR A 54 -10.39 -2.47 -10.09
N ALA A 55 -9.61 -1.47 -10.50
CA ALA A 55 -8.15 -1.60 -10.62
C ALA A 55 -7.48 -1.93 -9.27
N MET A 56 -7.91 -1.26 -8.20
CA MET A 56 -7.37 -1.50 -6.86
C MET A 56 -7.83 -2.85 -6.30
N THR A 57 -9.07 -3.24 -6.60
CA THR A 57 -9.60 -4.56 -6.24
C THR A 57 -8.79 -5.69 -6.88
N GLU A 58 -8.40 -5.55 -8.16
CA GLU A 58 -7.55 -6.53 -8.83
C GLU A 58 -6.17 -6.69 -8.16
N ILE A 59 -5.54 -5.59 -7.75
CA ILE A 59 -4.25 -5.62 -7.03
C ILE A 59 -4.42 -6.30 -5.68
N ILE A 60 -5.45 -5.93 -4.92
CA ILE A 60 -5.77 -6.53 -3.61
C ILE A 60 -6.01 -8.04 -3.75
N VAL A 61 -6.77 -8.47 -4.75
CA VAL A 61 -7.02 -9.90 -5.00
C VAL A 61 -5.72 -10.64 -5.34
N LYS A 62 -4.84 -10.04 -6.16
CA LYS A 62 -3.52 -10.63 -6.46
C LYS A 62 -2.68 -10.80 -5.19
N ILE A 63 -2.66 -9.80 -4.31
CA ILE A 63 -1.97 -9.87 -3.00
C ILE A 63 -2.55 -11.00 -2.14
N LEU A 64 -3.88 -11.10 -2.04
CA LEU A 64 -4.56 -12.16 -1.29
C LEU A 64 -4.26 -13.57 -1.83
N ILE A 65 -4.22 -13.73 -3.15
CA ILE A 65 -3.87 -15.00 -3.79
C ILE A 65 -2.44 -15.41 -3.44
N GLU A 66 -1.49 -14.47 -3.49
CA GLU A 66 -0.08 -14.73 -3.17
C GLU A 66 0.09 -15.10 -1.68
N LEU A 67 -0.60 -14.39 -0.78
CA LEU A 67 -0.69 -14.70 0.65
C LEU A 67 -1.23 -16.11 0.91
N LEU A 68 -2.41 -16.42 0.36
CA LEU A 68 -3.06 -17.72 0.57
C LEU A 68 -2.25 -18.87 -0.02
N SER A 69 -1.62 -18.66 -1.17
CA SER A 69 -0.75 -19.66 -1.81
C SER A 69 0.47 -19.97 -0.93
N THR A 70 1.09 -18.93 -0.38
CA THR A 70 2.24 -19.07 0.53
C THR A 70 1.86 -19.80 1.82
N ILE A 71 0.73 -19.43 2.43
CA ILE A 71 0.21 -20.10 3.63
C ILE A 71 -0.13 -21.56 3.35
N SER A 72 -0.79 -21.85 2.22
CA SER A 72 -1.15 -23.21 1.80
C SER A 72 0.09 -24.10 1.69
N LEU A 73 1.14 -23.60 1.03
CA LEU A 73 2.40 -24.30 0.91
C LEU A 73 3.08 -24.48 2.27
N ALA A 74 2.98 -23.50 3.16
CA ALA A 74 3.53 -23.60 4.51
C ALA A 74 2.87 -24.70 5.34
N ILE A 75 1.54 -24.74 5.31
CA ILE A 75 0.73 -25.77 5.97
C ILE A 75 1.05 -27.16 5.40
N GLN A 76 1.22 -27.28 4.08
CA GLN A 76 1.54 -28.55 3.43
C GLN A 76 2.87 -29.14 3.93
N GLN A 77 3.91 -28.32 4.08
CA GLN A 77 5.21 -28.81 4.57
C GLN A 77 5.20 -29.07 6.08
N ALA A 78 4.43 -28.29 6.86
CA ALA A 78 4.23 -28.52 8.28
C ALA A 78 3.63 -29.91 8.54
N LYS A 79 2.57 -30.26 7.79
CA LYS A 79 1.93 -31.59 7.85
C LYS A 79 2.86 -32.74 7.50
N GLN A 80 3.87 -32.51 6.67
CA GLN A 80 4.86 -33.53 6.30
C GLN A 80 6.00 -33.68 7.33
N GLY A 81 5.96 -32.98 8.47
CA GLY A 81 7.05 -32.98 9.46
C GLY A 81 8.35 -32.38 8.90
N ARG A 82 8.24 -31.63 7.79
CA ARG A 82 9.34 -31.17 6.94
C ARG A 82 9.50 -29.66 7.03
N LEU A 83 9.30 -29.07 8.20
CA LEU A 83 9.54 -27.62 8.40
C LEU A 83 10.99 -27.22 8.07
N LYS A 84 11.98 -28.09 8.31
CA LYS A 84 13.36 -27.87 7.83
C LYS A 84 13.52 -27.99 6.30
N LYS A 85 12.58 -28.64 5.63
CA LYS A 85 12.51 -28.82 4.16
C LYS A 85 11.62 -27.78 3.49
N LEU A 86 10.72 -27.13 4.25
CA LEU A 86 9.99 -25.92 3.84
C LEU A 86 11.00 -24.85 3.41
N GLY A 87 11.97 -24.55 4.28
CA GLY A 87 13.10 -23.65 4.01
C GLY A 87 14.04 -24.06 2.86
N LYS A 88 13.89 -25.27 2.30
CA LYS A 88 14.66 -25.78 1.15
C LYS A 88 13.81 -26.14 -0.07
N LYS A 89 12.48 -26.06 0.01
CA LYS A 89 11.57 -26.56 -1.04
C LYS A 89 10.40 -25.62 -1.37
N LEU A 90 9.94 -24.80 -0.41
CA LEU A 90 9.33 -23.51 -0.76
C LEU A 90 10.39 -22.54 -1.28
N LEU A 91 11.54 -22.65 -0.64
CA LEU A 91 12.80 -22.01 -0.95
C LEU A 91 13.66 -22.99 -1.73
N GLY A 92 13.51 -23.04 -3.07
CA GLY A 92 14.73 -23.23 -3.87
C GLY A 92 15.76 -22.16 -3.47
N GLU A 93 16.95 -22.14 -4.08
CA GLU A 93 17.99 -21.16 -3.73
C GLU A 93 17.45 -19.72 -3.56
N ASN A 94 16.35 -19.35 -4.24
CA ASN A 94 15.72 -18.02 -4.23
C ASN A 94 14.17 -17.98 -3.99
N GLY A 95 13.54 -18.99 -3.36
CA GLY A 95 12.06 -19.10 -3.37
C GLY A 95 11.27 -18.08 -2.53
N VAL A 96 11.70 -17.79 -1.28
CA VAL A 96 11.12 -16.70 -0.48
C VAL A 96 11.48 -15.34 -1.09
N GLU A 97 12.70 -15.21 -1.63
CA GLU A 97 13.12 -13.98 -2.31
C GLU A 97 12.23 -13.67 -3.51
N ALA A 98 11.82 -14.67 -4.30
CA ALA A 98 10.87 -14.48 -5.40
C ALA A 98 9.46 -14.07 -4.92
N VAL A 99 9.01 -14.57 -3.77
CA VAL A 99 7.73 -14.15 -3.15
C VAL A 99 7.84 -12.73 -2.63
N LEU A 100 8.93 -12.40 -1.93
CA LEU A 100 9.22 -11.05 -1.46
C LEU A 100 9.31 -10.07 -2.63
N GLU A 101 10.01 -10.40 -3.71
CA GLU A 101 10.11 -9.57 -4.92
C GLU A 101 8.72 -9.35 -5.57
N ARG A 102 7.90 -10.40 -5.64
CA ARG A 102 6.52 -10.29 -6.13
C ARG A 102 5.66 -9.40 -5.24
N LEU A 103 5.77 -9.53 -3.93
CA LEU A 103 5.07 -8.70 -2.96
C LEU A 103 5.55 -7.25 -3.03
N ASP A 104 6.85 -7.01 -3.16
CA ASP A 104 7.42 -5.67 -3.34
C ASP A 104 6.88 -5.00 -4.61
N ARG A 105 6.81 -5.75 -5.71
CA ARG A 105 6.18 -5.25 -6.93
C ARG A 105 4.71 -4.93 -6.71
N LEU A 106 3.94 -5.82 -6.09
CA LEU A 106 2.52 -5.58 -5.81
C LEU A 106 2.31 -4.40 -4.85
N THR A 107 3.20 -4.20 -3.87
CA THR A 107 3.20 -3.03 -2.98
C THR A 107 3.43 -1.75 -3.75
N ARG A 108 4.38 -1.76 -4.69
CA ARG A 108 4.66 -0.61 -5.55
C ARG A 108 3.46 -0.31 -6.46
N ASP A 109 2.86 -1.32 -7.07
CA ASP A 109 1.69 -1.19 -7.93
C ASP A 109 0.48 -0.63 -7.14
N GLU A 110 0.29 -1.11 -5.90
CA GLU A 110 -0.72 -0.59 -4.98
C GLU A 110 -0.50 0.90 -4.66
N ALA A 111 0.74 1.26 -4.31
CA ALA A 111 1.09 2.64 -3.98
C ALA A 111 0.89 3.58 -5.19
N GLN A 112 1.30 3.13 -6.38
CA GLN A 112 1.10 3.90 -7.62
C GLN A 112 -0.38 4.07 -7.95
N THR A 113 -1.18 2.99 -7.83
CA THR A 113 -2.62 3.04 -8.11
C THR A 113 -3.34 3.98 -7.13
N THR A 114 -2.96 3.92 -5.84
CA THR A 114 -3.49 4.84 -4.81
C THR A 114 -3.15 6.30 -5.13
N ALA A 115 -1.92 6.57 -5.56
CA ALA A 115 -1.51 7.91 -5.97
C ALA A 115 -2.29 8.40 -7.19
N THR A 116 -2.48 7.56 -8.21
CA THR A 116 -3.27 7.89 -9.40
C THR A 116 -4.73 8.21 -9.04
N GLN A 117 -5.38 7.38 -8.21
CA GLN A 117 -6.74 7.64 -7.75
C GLN A 117 -6.85 8.93 -6.94
N THR A 118 -5.87 9.17 -6.06
CA THR A 118 -5.84 10.42 -5.26
C THR A 118 -5.74 11.63 -6.18
N LEU A 119 -4.87 11.58 -7.20
CA LEU A 119 -4.74 12.66 -8.18
C LEU A 119 -6.02 12.88 -8.98
N GLU A 120 -6.71 11.82 -9.38
CA GLU A 120 -8.00 11.90 -10.08
C GLU A 120 -9.06 12.62 -9.22
N LEU A 121 -9.18 12.22 -7.94
CA LEU A 121 -10.12 12.84 -7.00
C LEU A 121 -9.78 14.32 -6.74
N VAL A 122 -8.49 14.63 -6.52
CA VAL A 122 -8.02 16.00 -6.30
C VAL A 122 -8.26 16.87 -7.53
N TYR A 123 -7.96 16.36 -8.73
CA TYR A 123 -8.21 17.08 -9.97
C TYR A 123 -9.70 17.35 -10.18
N GLY A 124 -10.55 16.34 -9.93
CA GLY A 124 -12.00 16.48 -9.97
C GLY A 124 -12.51 17.54 -8.99
N LEU A 125 -12.00 17.54 -7.76
CA LEU A 125 -12.35 18.54 -6.75
C LEU A 125 -11.93 19.95 -7.16
N VAL A 126 -10.68 20.13 -7.60
CA VAL A 126 -10.16 21.43 -8.06
C VAL A 126 -10.97 21.97 -9.23
N LYS A 127 -11.34 21.10 -10.18
CA LYS A 127 -12.21 21.46 -11.31
C LYS A 127 -13.57 21.95 -10.84
N ASN A 128 -14.19 21.25 -9.89
CA ASN A 128 -15.50 21.65 -9.34
C ASN A 128 -15.41 22.97 -8.59
N ILE A 129 -14.35 23.19 -7.79
CA ILE A 129 -14.11 24.46 -7.10
C ILE A 129 -13.99 25.61 -8.11
N LYS A 130 -13.27 25.41 -9.22
CA LYS A 130 -13.14 26.42 -10.27
C LYS A 130 -14.51 26.83 -10.83
N VAL A 131 -15.37 25.86 -11.16
CA VAL A 131 -16.72 26.15 -11.67
C VAL A 131 -17.54 26.98 -10.67
N VAL A 132 -17.45 26.65 -9.38
CA VAL A 132 -18.14 27.40 -8.32
C VAL A 132 -17.58 28.82 -8.19
N MET A 133 -16.26 28.99 -8.25
CA MET A 133 -15.61 30.31 -8.20
C MET A 133 -16.00 31.18 -9.40
N ASP A 134 -15.91 30.63 -10.61
CA ASP A 134 -16.25 31.35 -11.84
C ASP A 134 -17.72 31.81 -11.82
N GLY A 135 -18.64 30.94 -11.39
CA GLY A 135 -20.05 31.29 -11.23
C GLY A 135 -20.30 32.39 -10.18
N GLY A 136 -19.58 32.33 -9.05
CA GLY A 136 -19.67 33.35 -7.99
C GLY A 136 -19.16 34.72 -8.44
N SER A 137 -18.08 34.77 -9.22
CA SER A 137 -17.55 36.00 -9.80
C SER A 137 -18.55 36.67 -10.75
N ILE A 138 -19.19 35.90 -11.64
CA ILE A 138 -20.21 36.43 -12.55
C ILE A 138 -21.38 37.05 -11.77
N LEU A 139 -21.84 36.39 -10.71
CA LEU A 139 -22.92 36.90 -9.87
C LEU A 139 -22.51 38.21 -9.16
N MET A 140 -21.30 38.26 -8.61
CA MET A 140 -20.79 39.46 -7.94
C MET A 140 -20.67 40.66 -8.89
N ASP A 141 -20.17 40.45 -10.11
CA ASP A 141 -20.10 41.51 -11.13
C ASP A 141 -21.49 42.03 -11.49
N GLY A 142 -22.47 41.13 -11.66
CA GLY A 142 -23.85 41.50 -11.92
C GLY A 142 -24.47 42.32 -10.78
N VAL A 143 -24.24 41.93 -9.52
CA VAL A 143 -24.68 42.68 -8.33
C VAL A 143 -24.01 44.05 -8.27
N HIS A 144 -22.69 44.12 -8.51
CA HIS A 144 -21.95 45.38 -8.51
C HIS A 144 -22.49 46.35 -9.58
N GLN A 145 -22.69 45.86 -10.80
CA GLN A 145 -23.23 46.66 -11.90
C GLN A 145 -24.64 47.18 -11.55
N THR A 146 -25.48 46.33 -10.97
CA THR A 146 -26.84 46.71 -10.53
C THR A 146 -26.79 47.78 -9.45
N LEU A 147 -25.87 47.67 -8.48
CA LEU A 147 -25.67 48.67 -7.43
C LEU A 147 -25.27 50.03 -8.02
N VAL A 148 -24.34 50.04 -8.99
CA VAL A 148 -23.92 51.27 -9.68
C VAL A 148 -25.10 51.94 -10.39
N LEU A 149 -25.94 51.16 -11.09
CA LEU A 149 -27.14 51.67 -11.75
C LEU A 149 -28.13 52.27 -10.75
N ILE A 150 -28.37 51.61 -9.61
CA ILE A 150 -29.25 52.12 -8.54
C ILE A 150 -28.70 53.43 -7.97
N GLN A 151 -27.39 53.52 -7.72
CA GLN A 151 -26.75 54.73 -7.22
C GLN A 151 -26.82 55.90 -8.21
N GLN A 152 -26.73 55.61 -9.51
CA GLN A 152 -26.89 56.62 -10.56
C GLN A 152 -28.34 57.12 -10.61
N LEU A 153 -29.31 56.22 -10.64
CA LEU A 153 -30.74 56.57 -10.66
C LEU A 153 -31.13 57.42 -9.43
N ALA A 154 -30.66 57.04 -8.24
CA ALA A 154 -30.91 57.80 -7.01
C ALA A 154 -30.34 59.23 -7.10
N ARG A 155 -29.16 59.40 -7.69
CA ARG A 155 -28.58 60.74 -7.94
C ARG A 155 -29.42 61.56 -8.91
N ASP A 156 -29.87 60.94 -10.00
CA ASP A 156 -30.65 61.63 -11.04
C ASP A 156 -32.02 62.08 -10.49
N ILE A 157 -32.70 61.23 -9.71
CA ILE A 157 -33.95 61.57 -9.02
C ILE A 157 -33.74 62.75 -8.06
N ASN A 158 -32.68 62.72 -7.25
CA ASN A 158 -32.39 63.78 -6.28
C ASN A 158 -32.09 65.12 -6.97
N LYS A 159 -31.41 65.08 -8.12
CA LYS A 159 -31.14 66.27 -8.94
C LYS A 159 -32.44 66.83 -9.54
N SER A 160 -33.30 65.98 -10.07
CA SER A 160 -34.59 66.38 -10.67
C SER A 160 -35.58 66.96 -9.66
N ARG A 161 -35.43 66.66 -8.36
CA ARG A 161 -36.26 67.24 -7.28
C ARG A 161 -35.81 68.64 -6.85
N ARG A 162 -34.58 69.06 -7.17
CA ARG A 162 -34.02 70.38 -6.78
C ARG A 162 -34.24 71.47 -7.83
N VAL A 163 -34.82 71.15 -8.98
CA VAL A 163 -35.19 72.08 -10.06
C VAL A 163 -36.69 72.30 -9.99
#